data_AF-E2CAF8-F1
#
_entry.id   AF-E2CAF8-F1
#
_cell.length_a   1.000
_cell.length_b   1.000
_cell.length_c   1.000
_cell.angle_alpha   90.00
_cell.angle_beta   90.00
_cell.angle_gamma   90.00
#
_symmetry.space_group_name_H-M   'P 1'
#
loop_
_entity.id
_entity.type
_entity.pdbx_description
1 polymer ?
#
loop_
_entity_poly.entity_id
_entity_poly.type
_entity_poly.pdbx_seq_one_letter_code
_entity_poly.pdbx_strand_id
1 'polypeptide(L)'
;MHPSALLVVLLPLLLLLLERCQLARSFLLEGSATSYAQFRKWNAGLNGTLEFEFKTEQGNGLLLYTDDGGTYDFFEVKLVESALRLRYNLGGGAQIVTVGHDLGDGHWHKVQISRCNENTTLTVDGVGAVSTSRGKEFEFGKLAGNSDVYVGGMPSWYNSKLTLLALPSVIFEPRFNGYIRNLVYADGENTVPRRQEMKSRDAKGLLVLELWLDWVLGLFGTLNIYGFMHPQGKKVSD
;
A
#
# COMPACT_ATOMS: atom_id res chain seq x y z
N MET A 1 14.15 -4.30 -48.66
CA MET A 1 14.15 -4.43 -47.19
C MET A 1 13.18 -5.55 -46.83
N HIS A 2 13.65 -6.59 -46.15
CA HIS A 2 12.85 -7.78 -45.86
C HIS A 2 11.83 -7.49 -44.74
N PRO A 3 10.53 -7.84 -44.87
CA PRO A 3 9.50 -7.55 -43.87
C PRO A 3 9.84 -8.08 -42.46
N SER A 4 10.63 -9.15 -42.41
CA SER A 4 11.11 -9.81 -41.19
C SER A 4 12.07 -8.97 -40.36
N ALA A 5 12.89 -8.11 -40.97
CA ALA A 5 13.85 -7.29 -40.24
C ALA A 5 13.19 -6.12 -39.47
N LEU A 6 12.08 -5.59 -40.01
CA LEU A 6 11.27 -4.56 -39.36
C LEU A 6 10.55 -5.10 -38.13
N LEU A 7 10.03 -6.34 -38.20
CA LEU A 7 9.33 -6.98 -37.08
C LEU A 7 10.28 -7.24 -35.89
N VAL A 8 11.52 -7.65 -36.17
CA VAL A 8 12.54 -7.96 -35.15
C VAL A 8 12.99 -6.72 -34.38
N VAL A 9 12.92 -5.52 -34.98
CA VAL A 9 13.31 -4.26 -34.34
C VAL A 9 12.12 -3.56 -33.68
N LEU A 10 10.92 -3.65 -34.27
CA LEU A 10 9.73 -2.98 -33.76
C LEU A 10 9.09 -3.73 -32.58
N LEU A 11 9.15 -5.07 -32.55
CA LEU A 11 8.53 -5.86 -31.48
C LEU A 11 9.19 -5.63 -30.10
N PRO A 12 10.53 -5.63 -29.94
CA PRO A 12 11.16 -5.31 -28.66
C PRO A 12 10.92 -3.85 -28.25
N LEU A 13 10.90 -2.92 -29.22
CA LEU A 13 10.61 -1.52 -28.96
C LEU A 13 9.17 -1.33 -28.47
N LEU A 14 8.21 -2.05 -29.06
CA LEU A 14 6.82 -2.08 -28.64
C LEU A 14 6.64 -2.72 -27.26
N LEU A 15 7.35 -3.82 -26.96
CA LEU A 15 7.35 -4.44 -25.64
C LEU A 15 7.96 -3.51 -24.58
N LEU A 16 9.07 -2.84 -24.88
CA LEU A 16 9.67 -1.82 -24.02
C LEU A 16 8.74 -0.60 -23.85
N LEU A 17 7.99 -0.21 -24.87
CA LEU A 17 6.98 0.84 -24.80
C LEU A 17 5.75 0.41 -23.98
N LEU A 18 5.36 -0.86 -24.03
CA LEU A 18 4.29 -1.45 -23.21
C LEU A 18 4.73 -1.56 -21.74
N GLU A 19 5.97 -1.95 -21.46
CA GLU A 19 6.56 -1.96 -20.12
C GLU A 19 6.72 -0.54 -19.55
N ARG A 20 7.04 0.44 -20.41
CA ARG A 20 7.10 1.86 -20.05
C ARG A 20 5.74 2.55 -20.04
N CYS A 21 4.70 1.95 -20.65
CA CYS A 21 3.31 2.33 -20.45
C CYS A 21 2.87 1.87 -19.06
N GLN A 22 3.31 2.60 -18.03
CA GLN A 22 2.68 2.56 -16.72
C GLN A 22 1.28 3.21 -16.72
N LEU A 23 0.52 3.04 -17.80
CA LEU A 23 -0.88 3.42 -17.91
C LEU A 23 -1.66 2.58 -16.90
N ALA A 24 -1.75 3.11 -15.68
CA ALA A 24 -2.60 2.70 -14.58
C ALA A 24 -2.73 1.17 -14.40
N ARG A 25 -1.62 0.48 -14.07
CA ARG A 25 -1.71 -0.92 -13.61
C ARG A 25 -2.53 -0.95 -12.32
N SER A 26 -3.76 -1.45 -12.43
CA SER A 26 -4.57 -1.83 -11.28
C SER A 26 -4.16 -3.20 -10.77
N PHE A 27 -4.40 -3.48 -9.50
CA PHE A 27 -4.31 -4.82 -8.94
C PHE A 27 -5.68 -5.27 -8.44
N LEU A 28 -5.93 -6.57 -8.53
CA LEU A 28 -7.16 -7.22 -8.07
C LEU A 28 -6.97 -7.66 -6.61
N LEU A 29 -8.00 -7.43 -5.81
CA LEU A 29 -8.19 -8.03 -4.49
C LEU A 29 -9.44 -8.91 -4.59
N GLU A 30 -9.30 -10.18 -4.23
CA GLU A 30 -10.34 -11.20 -4.41
C GLU A 30 -11.28 -11.32 -3.18
N GLY A 31 -11.01 -10.57 -2.11
CA GLY A 31 -11.80 -10.63 -0.86
C GLY A 31 -11.56 -11.90 -0.02
N SER A 32 -10.59 -12.74 -0.39
CA SER A 32 -10.23 -13.94 0.40
C SER A 32 -9.55 -13.58 1.72
N ALA A 33 -9.47 -14.53 2.67
CA ALA A 33 -8.89 -14.29 4.01
C ALA A 33 -7.41 -13.82 4.00
N THR A 34 -6.69 -14.00 2.90
CA THR A 34 -5.30 -13.57 2.71
C THR A 34 -5.17 -12.40 1.71
N SER A 35 -6.31 -11.89 1.23
CA SER A 35 -6.37 -10.78 0.28
C SER A 35 -6.15 -9.46 1.01
N TYR A 36 -4.99 -8.86 0.75
CA TYR A 36 -4.61 -7.50 1.12
C TYR A 36 -3.38 -7.11 0.32
N ALA A 37 -3.19 -5.82 0.14
CA ALA A 37 -1.95 -5.23 -0.34
C ALA A 37 -1.33 -4.37 0.77
N GLN A 38 0.00 -4.31 0.80
CA GLN A 38 0.76 -3.56 1.79
C GLN A 38 1.67 -2.56 1.08
N PHE A 39 1.68 -1.33 1.57
CA PHE A 39 2.48 -0.23 1.02
C PHE A 39 3.29 0.42 2.12
N ARG A 40 4.18 1.35 1.76
CA ARG A 40 4.96 2.11 2.75
C ARG A 40 4.06 2.98 3.60
N LYS A 41 4.56 3.37 4.76
CA LYS A 41 3.88 4.26 5.71
C LYS A 41 3.46 5.56 5.03
N TRP A 42 2.27 6.06 5.37
CA TRP A 42 1.83 7.37 4.90
C TRP A 42 2.32 8.46 5.86
N ASN A 43 3.04 9.44 5.32
CA ASN A 43 3.28 10.71 6.00
C ASN A 43 2.06 11.61 5.85
N ALA A 44 1.09 11.44 6.76
CA ALA A 44 -0.11 12.26 6.77
C ALA A 44 0.15 13.70 7.25
N GLY A 45 1.24 13.95 7.99
CA GLY A 45 1.65 15.28 8.47
C GLY A 45 0.53 16.08 9.14
N LEU A 46 0.57 17.41 9.04
CA LEU A 46 -0.60 18.26 9.30
C LEU A 46 -1.35 18.64 8.00
N ASN A 47 -0.67 18.55 6.85
CA ASN A 47 -1.17 18.98 5.54
C ASN A 47 -1.04 17.89 4.46
N GLY A 48 -1.09 16.61 4.85
CA GLY A 48 -0.88 15.49 3.93
C GLY A 48 -2.10 15.17 3.06
N THR A 49 -1.83 14.50 1.95
CA THR A 49 -2.84 13.99 1.02
C THR A 49 -2.62 12.51 0.74
N LEU A 50 -3.72 11.78 0.57
CA LEU A 50 -3.73 10.40 0.08
C LEU A 50 -4.82 10.25 -0.98
N GLU A 51 -4.47 9.67 -2.12
CA GLU A 51 -5.38 9.46 -3.24
C GLU A 51 -5.28 8.01 -3.72
N PHE A 52 -6.42 7.43 -4.13
CA PHE A 52 -6.48 6.17 -4.86
C PHE A 52 -7.77 6.08 -5.65
N GLU A 53 -7.84 5.11 -6.55
CA GLU A 53 -9.07 4.77 -7.27
C GLU A 53 -9.45 3.32 -6.98
N PHE A 54 -10.75 3.07 -6.86
CA PHE A 54 -11.30 1.72 -6.67
C PHE A 54 -12.43 1.43 -7.66
N LYS A 55 -12.66 0.15 -7.92
CA LYS A 55 -13.78 -0.37 -8.71
C LYS A 55 -14.30 -1.66 -8.08
N THR A 56 -15.59 -1.72 -7.74
CA THR A 56 -16.22 -2.88 -7.13
C THR A 56 -17.73 -2.92 -7.39
N GLU A 57 -18.33 -4.10 -7.27
CA GLU A 57 -19.78 -4.31 -7.22
C GLU A 57 -20.28 -4.54 -5.78
N GLN A 58 -19.39 -4.44 -4.79
CA GLN A 58 -19.73 -4.63 -3.38
C GLN A 58 -20.15 -3.33 -2.71
N GLY A 59 -21.24 -3.38 -1.93
CA GLY A 59 -21.66 -2.25 -1.10
C GLY A 59 -20.91 -2.12 0.23
N ASN A 60 -20.14 -3.14 0.65
CA ASN A 60 -19.40 -3.11 1.91
C ASN A 60 -17.99 -3.69 1.72
N GLY A 61 -16.98 -3.06 2.30
CA GLY A 61 -15.61 -3.58 2.23
C GLY A 61 -14.55 -2.57 2.70
N LEU A 62 -13.52 -3.07 3.39
CA LEU A 62 -12.37 -2.29 3.84
C LEU A 62 -11.48 -1.90 2.66
N LEU A 63 -11.41 -0.62 2.35
CA LEU A 63 -10.56 -0.10 1.28
C LEU A 63 -9.13 0.15 1.78
N LEU A 64 -8.98 0.83 2.92
CA LEU A 64 -7.66 1.23 3.44
C LEU A 64 -7.65 1.28 4.97
N TYR A 65 -6.53 0.85 5.56
CA TYR A 65 -6.22 1.06 6.97
C TYR A 65 -4.75 1.43 7.18
N THR A 66 -4.49 2.37 8.09
CA THR A 66 -3.16 2.66 8.64
C THR A 66 -3.31 3.28 10.04
N ASP A 67 -2.31 3.11 10.90
CA ASP A 67 -2.29 3.67 12.25
C ASP A 67 -0.88 4.12 12.68
N ASP A 68 -0.80 4.70 13.87
CA ASP A 68 0.43 5.20 14.51
C ASP A 68 1.30 4.12 15.17
N GLY A 69 1.14 2.85 14.77
CA GLY A 69 1.84 1.73 15.39
C GLY A 69 1.10 1.13 16.58
N GLY A 70 -0.23 1.32 16.64
CA GLY A 70 -1.09 0.64 17.60
C GLY A 70 -1.47 1.45 18.84
N THR A 71 -1.26 2.76 18.83
CA THR A 71 -1.43 3.60 20.01
C THR A 71 -2.83 4.22 20.04
N TYR A 72 -3.10 5.27 19.27
CA TYR A 72 -4.40 5.95 19.28
C TYR A 72 -4.88 6.42 17.91
N ASP A 73 -3.95 6.81 17.03
CA ASP A 73 -4.28 7.47 15.77
C ASP A 73 -4.43 6.47 14.64
N PHE A 74 -5.44 6.65 13.81
CA PHE A 74 -5.69 5.77 12.68
C PHE A 74 -6.48 6.47 11.58
N PHE A 75 -6.41 5.89 10.38
CA PHE A 75 -7.31 6.16 9.26
C PHE A 75 -7.88 4.83 8.77
N GLU A 76 -9.21 4.71 8.74
CA GLU A 76 -9.97 3.60 8.16
C GLU A 76 -10.88 4.15 7.06
N VAL A 77 -10.71 3.66 5.84
CA VAL A 77 -11.59 3.96 4.71
C VAL A 77 -12.29 2.68 4.29
N LYS A 78 -13.62 2.73 4.17
CA LYS A 78 -14.42 1.58 3.76
C LYS A 78 -15.70 1.99 3.05
N LEU A 79 -16.28 1.04 2.32
CA LEU A 79 -17.65 1.14 1.86
C LEU A 79 -18.60 0.65 2.94
N VAL A 80 -19.68 1.39 3.14
CA VAL A 80 -20.84 0.98 3.95
C VAL A 80 -22.09 1.30 3.16
N GLU A 81 -22.84 0.27 2.78
CA GLU A 81 -24.06 0.41 1.95
C GLU A 81 -23.81 1.25 0.67
N SER A 82 -22.69 0.98 -0.01
CA SER A 82 -22.23 1.67 -1.22
C SER A 82 -21.92 3.17 -1.03
N ALA A 83 -21.81 3.67 0.20
CA ALA A 83 -21.29 4.99 0.51
C ALA A 83 -19.85 4.90 1.05
N LEU A 84 -19.01 5.88 0.73
CA LEU A 84 -17.63 5.93 1.19
C LEU A 84 -17.58 6.53 2.59
N ARG A 85 -17.05 5.77 3.55
CA ARG A 85 -16.90 6.21 4.94
C ARG A 85 -15.42 6.27 5.32
N LEU A 86 -15.01 7.42 5.84
CA LEU A 86 -13.74 7.60 6.52
C LEU A 86 -14.02 7.70 8.02
N ARG A 87 -13.35 6.84 8.80
CA ARG A 87 -13.24 6.96 10.25
C ARG A 87 -11.78 7.19 10.60
N TYR A 88 -11.50 8.19 11.43
CA TYR A 88 -10.12 8.51 11.77
C TYR A 88 -10.01 9.06 13.20
N ASN A 89 -8.83 8.95 13.79
CA ASN A 89 -8.48 9.57 15.07
C ASN A 89 -7.09 10.21 14.97
N LEU A 90 -6.93 11.35 15.64
CA LEU A 90 -5.71 12.17 15.71
C LEU A 90 -5.57 12.70 17.15
N GLY A 91 -5.62 11.81 18.14
CA GLY A 91 -5.51 12.12 19.58
C GLY A 91 -6.79 12.60 20.28
N GLY A 92 -7.68 13.31 19.58
CA GLY A 92 -8.88 13.93 20.17
C GLY A 92 -10.15 13.08 20.25
N GLY A 93 -10.08 11.81 19.82
CA GLY A 93 -11.22 10.91 19.69
C GLY A 93 -11.71 10.79 18.25
N ALA A 94 -12.27 9.62 17.94
CA ALA A 94 -12.61 9.24 16.58
C ALA A 94 -13.67 10.17 15.95
N GLN A 95 -13.42 10.58 14.72
CA GLN A 95 -14.34 11.28 13.84
C GLN A 95 -14.80 10.37 12.70
N ILE A 96 -15.96 10.66 12.12
CA ILE A 96 -16.53 9.93 10.98
C ILE A 96 -17.04 10.94 9.97
N VAL A 97 -16.69 10.74 8.70
CA VAL A 97 -17.26 11.45 7.56
C VAL A 97 -17.67 10.44 6.50
N THR A 98 -18.84 10.64 5.88
CA THR A 98 -19.38 9.76 4.83
C THR A 98 -19.76 10.60 3.63
N VAL A 99 -19.42 10.15 2.43
CA VAL A 99 -19.68 10.84 1.16
C VAL A 99 -20.11 9.84 0.09
N GLY A 100 -20.99 10.29 -0.81
CA GLY A 100 -21.45 9.51 -1.94
C GLY A 100 -22.50 8.45 -1.56
N HIS A 101 -23.01 7.80 -2.59
CA HIS A 101 -23.93 6.67 -2.57
C HIS A 101 -23.70 5.88 -3.87
N ASP A 102 -24.18 4.63 -3.92
CA ASP A 102 -24.09 3.77 -5.10
C ASP A 102 -22.67 3.60 -5.68
N LEU A 103 -21.63 3.73 -4.86
CA LEU A 103 -20.23 3.59 -5.28
C LEU A 103 -19.78 2.13 -5.50
N GLY A 104 -20.70 1.18 -5.31
CA GLY A 104 -20.52 -0.24 -5.62
C GLY A 104 -21.14 -0.60 -6.96
N ASP A 105 -21.05 0.29 -7.95
CA ASP A 105 -21.74 0.18 -9.26
C ASP A 105 -20.89 -0.49 -10.36
N GLY A 106 -19.69 -0.95 -10.04
CA GLY A 106 -18.76 -1.54 -11.00
C GLY A 106 -17.95 -0.52 -11.82
N HIS A 107 -18.00 0.78 -11.51
CA HIS A 107 -17.19 1.82 -12.14
C HIS A 107 -16.01 2.28 -11.28
N TRP A 108 -15.09 3.01 -11.92
CA TRP A 108 -13.94 3.59 -11.23
C TRP A 108 -14.37 4.84 -10.49
N HIS A 109 -14.14 4.84 -9.17
CA HIS A 109 -14.32 6.01 -8.31
C HIS A 109 -12.98 6.48 -7.78
N LYS A 110 -12.76 7.79 -7.81
CA LYS A 110 -11.55 8.45 -7.31
C LYS A 110 -11.78 8.94 -5.89
N VAL A 111 -10.96 8.45 -4.96
CA VAL A 111 -10.97 8.84 -3.55
C VAL A 111 -9.80 9.73 -3.23
N GLN A 112 -10.05 10.81 -2.49
CA GLN A 112 -9.01 11.68 -1.95
C GLN A 112 -9.29 11.97 -0.47
N ILE A 113 -8.24 11.85 0.34
CA ILE A 113 -8.19 12.36 1.71
C ILE A 113 -7.20 13.52 1.71
N SER A 114 -7.65 14.68 2.19
CA SER A 114 -6.79 15.86 2.34
C SER A 114 -6.87 16.35 3.77
N ARG A 115 -5.71 16.62 4.36
CA ARG A 115 -5.59 17.17 5.70
C ARG A 115 -5.17 18.63 5.63
N CYS A 116 -5.70 19.43 6.53
CA CYS A 116 -5.32 20.81 6.78
C CYS A 116 -5.49 21.07 8.28
N ASN A 117 -4.42 20.84 9.04
CA ASN A 117 -4.40 20.86 10.50
C ASN A 117 -5.47 19.94 11.12
N GLU A 118 -6.44 20.51 11.84
CA GLU A 118 -7.56 19.81 12.46
C GLU A 118 -8.60 19.32 11.45
N ASN A 119 -8.63 19.88 10.24
CA ASN A 119 -9.62 19.53 9.24
C ASN A 119 -9.13 18.38 8.36
N THR A 120 -9.98 17.37 8.21
CA THR A 120 -9.80 16.26 7.28
C THR A 120 -10.96 16.24 6.30
N THR A 121 -10.65 16.31 5.01
CA THR A 121 -11.62 16.26 3.93
C THR A 121 -11.59 14.89 3.28
N LEU A 122 -12.77 14.27 3.13
CA LEU A 122 -12.97 13.10 2.30
C LEU A 122 -13.67 13.53 1.02
N THR A 123 -13.13 13.17 -0.14
CA THR A 123 -13.70 13.45 -1.45
C THR A 123 -13.80 12.17 -2.26
N VAL A 124 -14.93 11.98 -2.94
CA VAL A 124 -15.13 10.96 -3.97
C VAL A 124 -15.70 11.61 -5.23
N ASP A 125 -15.05 11.40 -6.36
CA ASP A 125 -15.44 11.95 -7.68
C ASP A 125 -15.72 13.46 -7.69
N GLY A 126 -14.94 14.20 -6.90
CA GLY A 126 -15.04 15.66 -6.77
C GLY A 126 -16.10 16.15 -5.77
N VAL A 127 -16.94 15.28 -5.23
CA VAL A 127 -17.87 15.59 -4.14
C VAL A 127 -17.18 15.27 -2.81
N GLY A 128 -17.16 16.21 -1.87
CA GLY A 128 -16.46 16.01 -0.60
C GLY A 128 -17.17 16.59 0.61
N ALA A 129 -16.75 16.11 1.77
CA ALA A 129 -17.19 16.60 3.07
C ALA A 129 -15.99 16.74 4.01
N VAL A 130 -16.06 17.74 4.88
CA VAL A 130 -15.01 18.06 5.86
C VAL A 130 -15.45 17.58 7.24
N SER A 131 -14.51 17.04 7.99
CA SER A 131 -14.64 16.73 9.41
C SER A 131 -13.52 17.42 10.18
N THR A 132 -13.85 17.99 11.34
CA THR A 132 -12.90 18.71 12.20
C THR A 132 -12.59 17.86 13.42
N SER A 133 -11.31 17.54 13.62
CA SER A 133 -10.81 16.89 14.82
C SER A 133 -11.00 17.76 16.06
N ARG A 134 -11.22 17.10 17.20
CA ARG A 134 -11.24 17.76 18.51
C ARG A 134 -9.87 17.67 19.15
N GLY A 135 -9.62 18.45 20.21
CA GLY A 135 -8.37 18.37 20.98
C GLY A 135 -7.38 19.48 20.65
N LYS A 136 -6.12 19.26 21.06
CA LYS A 136 -5.02 20.26 20.96
C LYS A 136 -3.90 19.84 20.01
N GLU A 137 -3.85 18.57 19.66
CA GLU A 137 -2.84 17.96 18.81
C GLU A 137 -3.56 17.25 17.67
N PHE A 138 -3.02 17.35 16.47
CA PHE A 138 -3.62 16.80 15.25
C PHE A 138 -2.57 16.05 14.42
N GLU A 139 -1.36 15.87 14.94
CA GLU A 139 -0.36 15.05 14.24
C GLU A 139 -0.82 13.60 14.16
N PHE A 140 -0.44 12.90 13.10
CA PHE A 140 -0.74 11.49 12.93
C PHE A 140 0.48 10.68 13.38
N GLY A 141 0.52 10.36 14.68
CA GLY A 141 1.65 9.70 15.29
C GLY A 141 3.01 10.32 14.94
N LYS A 142 4.04 9.47 14.91
CA LYS A 142 5.37 9.84 14.40
C LYS A 142 5.72 8.89 13.28
N LEU A 143 6.06 9.40 12.10
CA LEU A 143 6.26 8.59 10.89
C LEU A 143 7.15 7.35 11.10
N ALA A 144 8.20 7.47 11.91
CA ALA A 144 9.08 6.35 12.26
C ALA A 144 8.33 5.18 12.94
N GLY A 145 7.36 5.46 13.81
CA GLY A 145 6.53 4.51 14.54
C GLY A 145 5.27 4.05 13.81
N ASN A 146 4.78 4.83 12.84
CA ASN A 146 3.54 4.52 12.13
C ASN A 146 3.58 3.14 11.44
N SER A 147 2.42 2.49 11.35
CA SER A 147 2.24 1.27 10.60
C SER A 147 2.28 1.52 9.09
N ASP A 148 2.47 0.45 8.34
CA ASP A 148 2.30 0.48 6.89
C ASP A 148 0.84 0.77 6.50
N VAL A 149 0.63 1.11 5.23
CA VAL A 149 -0.71 1.26 4.67
C VAL A 149 -1.17 -0.10 4.14
N TYR A 150 -2.29 -0.59 4.66
CA TYR A 150 -2.96 -1.82 4.23
C TYR A 150 -4.16 -1.48 3.37
N VAL A 151 -4.30 -2.17 2.23
CA VAL A 151 -5.38 -1.94 1.27
C VAL A 151 -6.15 -3.24 1.05
N GLY A 152 -7.48 -3.16 1.11
CA GLY A 152 -8.39 -4.26 0.79
C GLY A 152 -8.67 -5.25 1.92
N GLY A 153 -7.88 -5.22 2.99
CA GLY A 153 -7.96 -6.17 4.09
C GLY A 153 -6.77 -6.04 5.03
N MET A 154 -6.85 -6.69 6.18
CA MET A 154 -5.77 -6.75 7.16
C MET A 154 -5.00 -8.08 7.07
N PRO A 155 -3.69 -8.10 7.38
CA PRO A 155 -2.97 -9.34 7.55
C PRO A 155 -3.57 -10.21 8.66
N SER A 156 -3.80 -11.50 8.40
CA SER A 156 -4.47 -12.41 9.34
C SER A 156 -3.72 -12.63 10.65
N TRP A 157 -2.40 -12.39 10.67
CA TRP A 157 -1.59 -12.51 11.89
C TRP A 157 -1.94 -11.46 12.95
N TYR A 158 -2.65 -10.38 12.60
CA TYR A 158 -3.18 -9.44 13.59
C TYR A 158 -4.29 -10.04 14.46
N ASN A 159 -4.93 -11.13 14.03
CA ASN A 159 -6.02 -11.76 14.79
C ASN A 159 -5.60 -12.21 16.20
N SER A 160 -4.31 -12.53 16.40
CA SER A 160 -3.75 -12.87 17.71
C SER A 160 -2.97 -11.73 18.37
N LYS A 161 -2.93 -10.55 17.73
CA LYS A 161 -2.12 -9.38 18.13
C LYS A 161 -2.92 -8.08 18.04
N LEU A 162 -4.17 -8.11 18.51
CA LEU A 162 -5.09 -6.98 18.44
C LEU A 162 -4.56 -5.70 19.12
N THR A 163 -3.72 -5.85 20.15
CA THR A 163 -3.10 -4.74 20.87
C THR A 163 -2.07 -3.98 20.05
N LEU A 164 -1.73 -4.45 18.85
CA LEU A 164 -0.86 -3.74 17.90
C LEU A 164 -1.64 -2.81 16.95
N LEU A 165 -2.96 -2.69 17.13
CA LEU A 165 -3.83 -1.86 16.30
C LEU A 165 -4.46 -0.76 17.15
N ALA A 166 -4.43 0.47 16.65
CA ALA A 166 -5.13 1.59 17.27
C ALA A 166 -6.66 1.40 17.16
N LEU A 167 -7.12 0.71 16.11
CA LEU A 167 -8.51 0.29 15.94
C LEU A 167 -8.61 -1.24 15.79
N PRO A 168 -8.69 -2.01 16.87
CA PRO A 168 -8.77 -3.48 16.79
C PRO A 168 -9.96 -4.01 15.99
N SER A 169 -11.08 -3.28 15.92
CA SER A 169 -12.27 -3.74 15.19
C SER A 169 -12.04 -3.88 13.68
N VAL A 170 -11.01 -3.25 13.11
CA VAL A 170 -10.71 -3.28 11.68
C VAL A 170 -10.50 -4.71 11.16
N ILE A 171 -10.05 -5.64 12.00
CA ILE A 171 -9.85 -7.05 11.59
C ILE A 171 -11.15 -7.79 11.28
N PHE A 172 -12.30 -7.26 11.70
CA PHE A 172 -13.63 -7.81 11.44
C PHE A 172 -14.33 -7.16 10.25
N GLU A 173 -13.73 -6.13 9.66
CA GLU A 173 -14.32 -5.48 8.48
C GLU A 173 -14.34 -6.45 7.30
N PRO A 174 -15.41 -6.43 6.48
CA PRO A 174 -15.46 -7.22 5.26
C PRO A 174 -14.26 -6.89 4.37
N ARG A 175 -13.63 -7.92 3.79
CA ARG A 175 -12.52 -7.71 2.87
C ARG A 175 -13.04 -7.21 1.53
N PHE A 176 -12.32 -6.28 0.95
CA PHE A 176 -12.65 -5.74 -0.36
C PHE A 176 -12.43 -6.78 -1.46
N ASN A 177 -13.42 -6.95 -2.32
CA ASN A 177 -13.30 -7.60 -3.60
C ASN A 177 -13.45 -6.55 -4.71
N GLY A 178 -12.43 -6.39 -5.53
CA GLY A 178 -12.43 -5.40 -6.60
C GLY A 178 -11.02 -4.99 -7.01
N TYR A 179 -10.95 -3.91 -7.78
CA TYR A 179 -9.70 -3.39 -8.31
C TYR A 179 -9.30 -2.11 -7.62
N ILE A 180 -8.00 -1.96 -7.35
CA ILE A 180 -7.41 -0.71 -6.84
C ILE A 180 -6.30 -0.25 -7.78
N ARG A 181 -6.17 1.06 -7.96
CA ARG A 181 -5.04 1.68 -8.69
C ARG A 181 -4.72 3.07 -8.17
N ASN A 182 -3.64 3.63 -8.71
CA ASN A 182 -3.26 5.03 -8.52
C ASN A 182 -3.12 5.46 -7.05
N LEU A 183 -2.63 4.58 -6.17
CA LEU A 183 -2.36 4.93 -4.78
C LEU A 183 -1.19 5.93 -4.72
N VAL A 184 -1.46 7.16 -4.30
CA VAL A 184 -0.52 8.29 -4.30
C VAL A 184 -0.55 8.98 -2.94
N TYR A 185 0.63 9.09 -2.31
CA TYR A 185 0.85 9.86 -1.09
C TYR A 185 2.35 10.05 -0.83
N ALA A 186 2.70 10.89 0.15
CA ALA A 186 4.07 11.08 0.62
C ALA A 186 4.41 10.02 1.69
N ASP A 187 5.57 9.35 1.57
CA ASP A 187 5.99 8.27 2.48
C ASP A 187 7.22 8.64 3.35
N GLY A 188 7.65 9.90 3.30
CA GLY A 188 8.78 10.47 4.04
C GLY A 188 8.55 11.94 4.40
N GLU A 189 9.29 12.45 5.40
CA GLU A 189 9.14 13.82 5.92
C GLU A 189 9.33 14.91 4.85
N ASN A 190 10.30 14.73 3.96
CA ASN A 190 10.62 15.67 2.88
C ASN A 190 10.29 15.10 1.49
N THR A 191 9.31 14.18 1.42
CA THR A 191 8.89 13.58 0.15
C THR A 191 7.63 14.25 -0.36
N VAL A 192 7.58 14.51 -1.67
CA VAL A 192 6.35 14.92 -2.34
C VAL A 192 5.45 13.70 -2.57
N PRO A 193 4.11 13.87 -2.60
CA PRO A 193 3.22 12.78 -2.96
C PRO A 193 3.60 12.15 -4.30
N ARG A 194 3.72 10.82 -4.29
CA ARG A 194 4.08 10.02 -5.47
C ARG A 194 3.29 8.72 -5.46
N ARG A 195 3.20 8.08 -6.63
CA ARG A 195 2.64 6.74 -6.74
C ARG A 195 3.44 5.77 -5.88
N GLN A 196 2.70 4.97 -5.12
CA GLN A 196 3.25 3.98 -4.20
C GLN A 196 3.29 2.61 -4.86
N GLU A 197 4.31 1.84 -4.48
CA GLU A 197 4.50 0.47 -4.97
C GLU A 197 4.14 -0.51 -3.86
N MET A 198 3.49 -1.61 -4.26
CA MET A 198 3.17 -2.68 -3.34
C MET A 198 4.48 -3.27 -2.80
N LYS A 199 4.60 -3.39 -1.48
CA LYS A 199 5.70 -4.13 -0.87
C LYS A 199 5.61 -5.59 -1.32
N SER A 200 6.70 -6.11 -1.88
CA SER A 200 6.84 -7.54 -2.15
C SER A 200 6.56 -8.31 -0.85
N ARG A 201 5.68 -9.31 -0.91
CA ARG A 201 5.46 -10.26 0.18
C ARG A 201 6.72 -11.10 0.32
N ASP A 202 7.68 -10.61 1.11
CA ASP A 202 8.99 -11.22 1.37
C ASP A 202 9.68 -11.83 0.14
N ALA A 203 10.67 -11.09 -0.40
CA ALA A 203 11.67 -11.58 -1.34
C ALA A 203 12.46 -12.82 -0.85
N LYS A 204 12.19 -13.32 0.36
CA LYS A 204 12.72 -14.60 0.86
C LYS A 204 12.28 -15.79 0.01
N GLY A 205 11.10 -15.75 -0.60
CA GLY A 205 10.65 -16.81 -1.52
C GLY A 205 11.30 -16.74 -2.90
N LEU A 206 11.51 -15.53 -3.43
CA LEU A 206 12.16 -15.33 -4.73
C LEU A 206 13.66 -15.63 -4.68
N LEU A 207 14.37 -15.24 -3.62
CA LEU A 207 15.79 -15.58 -3.45
C LEU A 207 16.01 -17.10 -3.36
N VAL A 208 15.09 -17.84 -2.74
CA VAL A 208 15.17 -19.31 -2.68
C VAL A 208 14.91 -19.93 -4.06
N LEU A 209 13.99 -19.37 -4.85
CA LEU A 209 13.73 -19.83 -6.22
C LEU A 209 14.85 -19.46 -7.19
N GLU A 210 15.44 -18.26 -7.09
CA GLU A 210 16.62 -17.86 -7.87
C GLU A 210 17.81 -18.74 -7.53
N LEU A 211 18.14 -18.91 -6.24
CA LEU A 211 19.23 -19.80 -5.82
C LEU A 211 18.99 -21.26 -6.21
N TRP A 212 17.73 -21.72 -6.23
CA TRP A 212 17.39 -23.07 -6.69
C TRP A 212 17.49 -23.19 -8.21
N LEU A 213 17.00 -22.21 -8.99
CA LEU A 213 17.18 -22.17 -10.44
C LEU A 213 18.66 -22.10 -10.81
N ASP A 214 19.46 -21.31 -10.10
CA ASP A 214 20.90 -21.18 -10.33
C ASP A 214 21.64 -22.49 -10.03
N TRP A 215 21.22 -23.25 -9.01
CA TRP A 215 21.72 -24.60 -8.72
C TRP A 215 21.30 -25.63 -9.78
N VAL A 216 20.07 -25.56 -10.27
CA VAL A 216 19.51 -26.48 -11.28
C VAL A 216 20.07 -26.20 -12.67
N LEU A 217 20.34 -24.94 -12.99
CA LEU A 217 20.79 -24.48 -14.30
C LEU A 217 22.31 -24.29 -14.39
N GLY A 218 23.05 -24.43 -13.28
CA GLY A 218 24.52 -24.36 -13.27
C GLY A 218 25.08 -22.98 -13.66
N LEU A 219 24.30 -21.90 -13.46
CA LEU A 219 24.67 -20.56 -13.87
C LEU A 219 25.51 -19.84 -12.80
N PHE A 220 26.75 -20.26 -12.62
CA PHE A 220 27.77 -19.40 -12.00
C PHE A 220 28.89 -19.13 -12.99
N GLY A 221 28.77 -17.99 -13.67
CA GLY A 221 29.85 -17.31 -14.38
C GLY A 221 29.78 -15.83 -14.04
N THR A 222 30.74 -15.36 -13.25
CA THR A 222 31.05 -13.95 -12.92
C THR A 222 30.14 -13.24 -11.90
N LEU A 223 30.63 -13.09 -10.66
CA LEU A 223 30.96 -11.77 -10.11
C LEU A 223 31.92 -11.92 -8.92
N ASN A 224 33.11 -11.37 -9.09
CA ASN A 224 34.13 -11.23 -8.04
C ASN A 224 33.99 -9.79 -7.50
N ILE A 225 33.57 -9.62 -6.25
CA ILE A 225 33.71 -8.35 -5.52
C ILE A 225 33.83 -8.59 -4.00
N TYR A 226 35.04 -8.34 -3.49
CA TYR A 226 35.47 -7.99 -2.12
C TYR A 226 35.00 -8.92 -0.98
N GLY A 227 35.88 -9.64 -0.27
CA GLY A 227 37.11 -9.15 0.35
C GLY A 227 36.89 -9.08 1.87
N PHE A 228 37.08 -10.20 2.57
CA PHE A 228 37.35 -10.19 4.00
C PHE A 228 38.67 -10.93 4.28
N MET A 229 39.58 -10.18 4.90
CA MET A 229 40.91 -10.58 5.31
C MET A 229 40.91 -11.86 6.14
N HIS A 230 41.78 -12.80 5.76
CA HIS A 230 42.48 -13.65 6.71
C HIS A 230 43.81 -12.99 7.09
N PRO A 231 44.28 -13.17 8.32
CA PRO A 231 45.59 -13.80 8.54
C PRO A 231 45.38 -15.20 9.17
N GLN A 232 45.92 -16.27 8.60
CA GLN A 232 47.21 -16.89 8.98
C GLN A 232 47.27 -17.15 10.51
N GLY A 233 47.19 -18.36 11.07
CA GLY A 233 47.71 -19.65 10.62
C GLY A 233 48.90 -20.05 11.51
N LYS A 234 48.74 -21.11 12.33
CA LYS A 234 49.76 -22.06 12.86
C LYS A 234 48.99 -23.10 13.70
N LYS A 235 48.84 -24.38 13.28
CA LYS A 235 49.78 -25.53 13.39
C LYS A 235 50.38 -25.64 14.81
N VAL A 236 50.40 -26.76 15.54
CA VAL A 236 50.35 -28.22 15.26
C VAL A 236 50.24 -28.94 16.64
N SER A 237 49.76 -30.21 16.61
CA SER A 237 49.86 -31.33 17.59
C SER A 237 50.21 -31.08 19.07
N ASP A 238 49.45 -31.67 19.99
CA ASP A 238 49.52 -33.08 20.41
C ASP A 238 48.15 -33.57 20.91
#